data_AF-A0A653DEH1-F1
#
_entry.id   AF-A0A653DEH1-F1
#
_cell.length_a   1.000
_cell.length_b   1.000
_cell.length_c   1.000
_cell.angle_alpha   90.00
_cell.angle_beta   90.00
_cell.angle_gamma   90.00
#
_symmetry.space_group_name_H-M   'P 1'
#
loop_
_entity.id
_entity.type
_entity.pdbx_description
1 polymer ?
#
loop_
_entity_poly.entity_id
_entity_poly.type
_entity_poly.pdbx_seq_one_letter_code
_entity_poly.pdbx_strand_id
1 'polypeptide(L)' 'MNCQPQLMLIIKERKLVYLGHIMRNEHKYRILQNIVQGKVEGRRGPGRRRISWLANLR' A
#
# COMPACT_ATOMS: atom_id res chain seq x y z
N MET A 1 -3.21 -31.32 2.08
CA MET A 1 -2.80 -30.15 2.90
C MET A 1 -3.47 -28.90 2.34
N ASN A 2 -4.40 -28.28 3.08
CA ASN A 2 -4.93 -26.97 2.69
C ASN A 2 -3.84 -25.93 2.95
N CYS A 3 -2.92 -25.74 2.00
CA CYS A 3 -1.82 -24.76 2.10
C CYS A 3 -2.27 -23.31 1.89
N GLN A 4 -3.54 -23.08 1.55
CA GLN A 4 -4.07 -21.75 1.25
C GLN A 4 -4.05 -20.78 2.44
N PRO A 5 -4.38 -21.16 3.69
CA PRO A 5 -4.33 -20.25 4.83
C PRO A 5 -2.90 -19.80 5.16
N GLN A 6 -1.94 -20.74 5.08
CA GLN A 6 -0.53 -20.47 5.34
C GLN A 6 0.07 -19.56 4.26
N LEU A 7 -0.27 -19.80 2.99
CA LEU A 7 0.16 -18.94 1.88
C LEU A 7 -0.38 -17.51 2.04
N MET A 8 -1.66 -17.35 2.42
CA MET A 8 -2.25 -16.04 2.65
C MET A 8 -1.60 -15.29 3.82
N LEU A 9 -1.23 -15.99 4.89
CA LEU A 9 -0.47 -15.43 6.00
C LEU A 9 0.89 -14.89 5.52
N ILE A 10 1.65 -15.70 4.78
CA ILE A 10 2.96 -15.34 4.24
C ILE A 10 2.86 -14.12 3.31
N ILE A 11 1.84 -14.08 2.44
CA ILE A 11 1.60 -12.93 1.56
C ILE A 11 1.31 -11.68 2.39
N LYS A 12 0.49 -11.79 3.44
CA LYS A 12 0.13 -10.67 4.31
C LYS A 12 1.35 -10.14 5.06
N GLU A 13 2.17 -11.01 5.64
CA GLU A 13 3.42 -10.63 6.30
C GLU A 13 4.37 -9.90 5.35
N ARG A 14 4.63 -10.46 4.16
CA ARG A 14 5.53 -9.85 3.17
C ARG A 14 5.04 -8.46 2.73
N LYS A 15 3.72 -8.30 2.52
CA LYS A 15 3.11 -7.01 2.20
C LYS A 15 3.30 -6.00 3.33
N LEU A 16 3.14 -6.41 4.59
CA LEU A 16 3.32 -5.54 5.76
C LEU A 16 4.78 -5.14 5.96
N VAL A 17 5.73 -6.07 5.79
CA VAL A 17 7.16 -5.78 5.85
C VAL A 17 7.55 -4.74 4.79
N TYR A 18 7.08 -4.93 3.56
CA TYR A 18 7.35 -3.99 2.48
C TYR A 18 6.70 -2.62 2.72
N LEU A 19 5.49 -2.59 3.27
CA LEU A 19 4.84 -1.34 3.69
C LEU A 19 5.68 -0.59 4.73
N GLY A 20 6.17 -1.30 5.75
CA GLY A 20 7.04 -0.73 6.78
C GLY A 20 8.33 -0.16 6.20
N HIS A 21 8.95 -0.87 5.23
CA HIS A 21 10.13 -0.39 4.50
C HIS A 21 9.87 0.93 3.76
N ILE A 22 8.73 1.02 3.05
CA ILE A 22 8.33 2.25 2.35
C ILE A 22 8.12 3.39 3.35
N MET A 23 7.39 3.15 4.44
CA MET A 23 7.01 4.19 5.39
C MET A 23 8.19 4.74 6.21
N ARG A 24 9.19 3.92 6.52
CA ARG A 24 10.37 4.35 7.31
C ARG A 24 11.41 5.15 6.50
N ASN A 25 11.38 5.09 5.17
CA ASN A 25 12.41 5.69 4.32
C ASN A 25 11.84 6.84 3.49
N GLU A 26 11.61 7.97 4.15
CA GLU A 26 10.97 9.17 3.60
C GLU A 26 11.72 9.78 2.43
N HIS A 27 13.05 9.83 2.50
CA HIS A 27 13.88 10.44 1.46
C HIS A 27 13.82 9.65 0.14
N LYS A 28 13.77 8.32 0.20
CA LYS A 28 13.76 7.46 -0.99
C LYS A 28 12.37 7.25 -1.56
N TYR A 29 11.33 7.25 -0.72
CA TYR A 29 9.98 6.81 -1.13
C TYR A 29 8.88 7.86 -0.94
N ARG A 30 9.20 9.14 -0.75
CA ARG A 30 8.24 10.26 -0.61
C ARG A 30 7.05 10.20 -1.57
N ILE A 31 7.30 10.02 -2.87
CA ILE A 31 6.23 9.95 -3.89
C ILE A 31 5.34 8.73 -3.67
N LEU A 32 5.95 7.57 -3.40
CA LEU A 32 5.24 6.33 -3.15
C LEU A 32 4.40 6.42 -1.86
N GLN A 33 4.92 7.05 -0.81
CA GLN A 33 4.16 7.33 0.42
C GLN A 33 2.94 8.21 0.14
N ASN A 34 3.09 9.26 -0.66
CA ASN A 34 1.98 10.13 -1.06
C ASN A 34 0.92 9.37 -1.86
N ILE A 35 1.33 8.45 -2.74
CA ILE A 35 0.40 7.59 -3.49
C ILE A 35 -0.32 6.61 -2.54
N VAL A 36 0.41 5.91 -1.68
CA VAL A 36 -0.12 4.92 -0.73
C VAL A 36 -1.12 5.57 0.23
N GLN A 37 -0.81 6.75 0.74
CA GLN A 37 -1.66 7.54 1.64
C GLN A 37 -2.75 8.32 0.90
N GLY A 38 -2.75 8.33 -0.44
CA GLY A 38 -3.70 9.07 -1.26
C GLY A 38 -3.55 10.59 -1.17
N LYS A 39 -2.38 11.09 -0.70
CA LYS A 39 -1.98 12.49 -0.59
C LYS A 39 -1.33 13.04 -1.87
N VAL A 40 -1.67 12.48 -3.04
CA VAL A 40 -1.21 13.03 -4.31
C VAL A 40 -1.81 14.43 -4.45
N GLU A 41 -0.98 15.46 -4.29
CA GLU A 41 -1.32 16.86 -4.51
C GLU A 41 -1.51 17.07 -6.01
N GLY A 42 -2.70 17.54 -6.39
CA GLY A 42 -3.08 17.78 -7.79
C GLY A 42 -4.57 17.55 -8.03
N ARG A 43 -5.15 18.31 -8.99
CA ARG A 43 -6.52 18.09 -9.45
C ARG A 43 -6.60 16.71 -10.10
N ARG A 44 -7.41 15.81 -9.54
CA ARG A 44 -7.70 14.53 -10.16
C ARG A 44 -8.69 14.76 -11.28
N GLY A 45 -8.53 14.04 -12.39
CA GLY A 45 -9.55 14.01 -13.44
C GLY A 45 -10.90 13.55 -12.86
N PRO A 46 -12.02 14.13 -13.31
CA PRO A 46 -13.36 13.69 -12.92
C PRO A 46 -13.52 12.19 -13.20
N GLY A 47 -14.14 11.45 -12.26
CA GLY A 47 -14.36 10.00 -12.38
C GLY A 47 -13.27 9.10 -11.79
N ARG A 48 -12.09 9.63 -11.41
CA ARG A 48 -11.03 8.80 -10.79
C ARG A 48 -11.30 8.56 -9.30
N ARG A 49 -11.65 7.31 -8.93
CA ARG A 49 -11.90 6.91 -7.53
C ARG A 49 -10.67 7.15 -6.63
N ARG A 50 -10.92 7.48 -5.36
CA ARG A 50 -9.90 7.50 -4.29
C ARG A 50 -9.48 6.06 -3.97
N ILE A 51 -8.48 5.55 -4.67
CA ILE A 51 -7.85 4.27 -4.34
C ILE A 51 -6.66 4.60 -3.44
N SER A 52 -6.77 4.30 -2.15
CA SER A 52 -5.60 4.23 -1.26
C SER A 52 -5.21 2.76 -1.12
N TRP A 53 -3.91 2.49 -1.11
CA TRP A 53 -3.43 1.13 -0.90
C TRP A 53 -3.83 0.63 0.50
N LEU A 54 -3.94 1.55 1.47
CA LEU A 54 -4.47 1.28 2.80
C LEU A 54 -5.93 0.83 2.81
N ALA A 55 -6.78 1.30 1.89
CA ALA A 55 -8.15 0.82 1.77
C ALA A 55 -8.24 -0.64 1.30
N ASN A 56 -7.18 -1.17 0.68
CA ASN A 56 -7.09 -2.57 0.26
C ASN A 56 -6.62 -3.51 1.40
N LEU A 57 -6.09 -2.96 2.49
CA LEU A 57 -5.58 -3.73 3.63
C LEU A 57 -6.63 -3.99 4.73
N ARG A 58 -7.87 -3.52 4.55
CA ARG A 58 -8.97 -3.66 5.52
C ARG A 58 -9.71 -4.97 5.36
#